data_AF-A7SIM3-F1
#
_entry.id   AF-A7SIM3-F1
#
_cell.length_a   1.000
_cell.length_b   1.000
_cell.length_c   1.000
_cell.angle_alpha   90.00
_cell.angle_beta   90.00
_cell.angle_gamma   90.00
#
_symmetry.space_group_name_H-M   'P 1'
#
loop_
_entity.id
_entity.type
_entity.pdbx_description
1 polymer ?
#
loop_
_entity_poly.entity_id
_entity_poly.type
_entity_poly.pdbx_seq_one_letter_code
_entity_poly.pdbx_strand_id
1 'polypeptide(L)'
;MKFTLGLLVFLSGVFLSKGFFAWKNCVKPSNESLFTVKHAHACENKAAVQLICNAGYKIAIKDAFFGHGWNYKAKCDSSWISQDCRAPEVKWRVIELCEGNRTCVIVPMQANLGVTGCRYGLKADLFVDYFCEQDPIPLDPSDTIAINSMQLTPSPLALPGTVNVSATLTIKRHLPSYTTLRLNIQKKVFGLFWLRIPCIKGMGSCDYSNFCEMIRSAAFSKCDEVMEAQGVPCDCPIPTGQFALPLQSIPVPADMLSAIPVPDWVVNGKYWVRAEFLDPFSRHLGCIEVQAEVDVSTP
;
A
#
# COMPACT_ATOMS: atom_id res chain seq x y z
N MET A 1 -60.80 -8.29 43.95
CA MET A 1 -60.49 -7.36 42.84
C MET A 1 -59.24 -7.86 42.14
N LYS A 2 -59.37 -8.19 40.86
CA LYS A 2 -58.28 -8.58 39.95
C LYS A 2 -57.52 -7.32 39.52
N PHE A 3 -56.20 -7.39 39.42
CA PHE A 3 -55.44 -6.71 38.37
C PHE A 3 -54.24 -7.58 37.97
N THR A 4 -54.40 -8.22 36.82
CA THR A 4 -53.40 -8.85 35.96
C THR A 4 -52.75 -7.80 35.05
N LEU A 5 -51.42 -7.80 34.94
CA LEU A 5 -50.57 -7.45 33.77
C LEU A 5 -49.15 -7.20 34.31
N GLY A 6 -48.04 -7.63 33.72
CA GLY A 6 -47.82 -8.32 32.46
C GLY A 6 -46.39 -8.84 32.44
N LEU A 7 -46.25 -9.99 31.80
CA LEU A 7 -45.05 -10.76 31.52
C LEU A 7 -44.03 -9.91 30.72
N LEU A 8 -42.92 -9.50 31.32
CA LEU A 8 -41.73 -9.07 30.56
C LEU A 8 -40.86 -10.28 30.35
N VAL A 9 -41.10 -10.93 29.20
CA VAL A 9 -40.23 -11.92 28.59
C VAL A 9 -38.87 -11.26 28.41
N PHE A 10 -37.90 -11.65 29.25
CA PHE A 10 -36.50 -11.49 28.91
C PHE A 10 -36.29 -12.32 27.65
N LEU A 11 -36.24 -11.65 26.50
CA LEU A 11 -35.59 -12.16 25.31
C LEU A 11 -34.14 -12.41 25.71
N SER A 12 -33.86 -13.63 26.16
CA SER A 12 -32.57 -14.25 26.01
C SER A 12 -32.29 -14.19 24.52
N GLY A 13 -31.61 -13.13 24.11
CA GLY A 13 -30.96 -13.07 22.81
C GLY A 13 -30.10 -14.31 22.75
N VAL A 14 -30.57 -15.30 21.99
CA VAL A 14 -29.76 -16.40 21.52
C VAL A 14 -28.55 -15.71 20.90
N PHE A 15 -27.43 -15.71 21.62
CA PHE A 15 -26.12 -15.52 21.03
C PHE A 15 -25.94 -16.72 20.11
N LEU A 16 -26.57 -16.63 18.94
CA LEU A 16 -26.17 -17.38 17.76
C LEU A 16 -24.68 -17.09 17.67
N SER A 17 -23.88 -18.11 17.95
CA SER A 17 -22.43 -18.09 17.82
C SER A 17 -22.11 -17.78 16.36
N LYS A 18 -22.14 -16.50 16.00
CA LYS A 18 -21.57 -16.00 14.76
C LYS A 18 -20.10 -16.40 14.87
N GLY A 19 -19.68 -17.28 13.97
CA GLY A 19 -18.32 -17.80 13.95
C GLY A 19 -17.29 -16.68 14.09
N PHE A 20 -16.12 -17.01 14.64
CA PHE A 20 -15.06 -16.08 14.99
C PHE A 20 -14.32 -15.57 13.74
N PHE A 21 -15.04 -14.93 12.82
CA PHE A 21 -14.46 -14.14 11.74
C PHE A 21 -14.73 -12.65 11.99
N ALA A 22 -13.66 -11.87 12.06
CA ALA A 22 -13.73 -10.42 12.16
C ALA A 22 -12.57 -9.81 11.39
N TRP A 23 -12.79 -8.63 10.82
CA TRP A 23 -11.72 -7.88 10.15
C TRP A 23 -11.92 -6.39 10.39
N LYS A 24 -10.83 -5.62 10.24
CA LYS A 24 -10.86 -4.15 10.23
C LYS A 24 -9.66 -3.61 9.47
N ASN A 25 -9.81 -2.43 8.88
CA ASN A 25 -8.64 -1.63 8.48
C ASN A 25 -7.92 -1.17 9.76
N CYS A 26 -6.60 -1.11 9.73
CA CYS A 26 -5.81 -0.78 10.92
C CYS A 26 -5.94 0.70 11.35
N VAL A 27 -6.41 1.58 10.46
CA VAL A 27 -6.71 2.99 10.77
C VAL A 27 -8.09 3.35 10.20
N LYS A 28 -8.72 4.38 10.78
CA LYS A 28 -10.04 4.89 10.34
C LYS A 28 -9.84 5.83 9.14
N PRO A 29 -10.69 5.74 8.10
CA PRO A 29 -10.48 6.50 6.88
C PRO A 29 -10.55 8.02 7.11
N SER A 30 -9.46 8.73 6.81
CA SER A 30 -9.44 10.20 6.83
C SER A 30 -9.98 10.75 5.49
N ASN A 31 -11.11 11.44 5.54
CA ASN A 31 -11.61 12.25 4.42
C ASN A 31 -10.87 13.60 4.40
N GLU A 32 -9.87 13.77 3.53
CA GLU A 32 -9.56 15.03 2.81
C GLU A 32 -8.27 14.92 1.98
N SER A 33 -8.32 15.42 0.73
CA SER A 33 -7.17 15.57 -0.16
C SER A 33 -6.45 16.90 0.12
N LEU A 34 -5.19 16.88 0.59
CA LEU A 34 -4.53 18.07 1.17
C LEU A 34 -3.19 18.48 0.54
N PHE A 35 -2.83 18.07 -0.68
CA PHE A 35 -1.52 18.42 -1.26
C PHE A 35 -1.62 19.15 -2.61
N THR A 36 -1.39 20.46 -2.60
CA THR A 36 -1.21 21.28 -3.82
C THR A 36 0.24 21.21 -4.29
N VAL A 37 0.46 20.86 -5.57
CA VAL A 37 1.80 20.86 -6.19
C VAL A 37 2.32 22.30 -6.29
N LYS A 38 3.54 22.54 -5.81
CA LYS A 38 4.27 23.79 -6.04
C LYS A 38 5.24 23.60 -7.20
N HIS A 39 5.37 24.63 -8.03
CA HIS A 39 6.24 24.63 -9.21
C HIS A 39 7.33 25.68 -9.05
N ALA A 40 8.57 25.29 -9.35
CA ALA A 40 9.73 26.17 -9.31
C ALA A 40 10.49 26.09 -10.63
N HIS A 41 11.00 27.23 -11.10
CA HIS A 41 11.70 27.35 -12.39
C HIS A 41 12.92 28.25 -12.27
N ALA A 42 14.01 27.88 -12.94
CA ALA A 42 15.19 28.71 -13.13
C ALA A 42 15.95 28.35 -14.41
N CYS A 43 16.92 29.19 -14.77
CA CYS A 43 17.73 29.04 -15.97
C CYS A 43 19.18 28.74 -15.62
N GLU A 44 19.81 27.89 -16.43
CA GLU A 44 21.22 27.55 -16.30
C GLU A 44 22.11 28.79 -16.22
N ASN A 45 23.05 28.79 -15.26
CA ASN A 45 23.97 29.89 -14.99
C ASN A 45 23.29 31.24 -14.68
N LYS A 46 22.04 31.21 -14.20
CA LYS A 46 21.30 32.38 -13.68
C LYS A 46 21.08 32.27 -12.17
N ALA A 47 20.12 33.03 -11.66
CA ALA A 47 19.78 33.05 -10.25
C ALA A 47 19.38 31.66 -9.75
N ALA A 48 19.76 31.36 -8.51
CA ALA A 48 19.34 30.14 -7.84
C ALA A 48 17.82 30.12 -7.64
N VAL A 49 17.24 28.93 -7.64
CA VAL A 49 15.84 28.73 -7.29
C VAL A 49 15.72 28.30 -5.84
N GLN A 50 14.73 28.83 -5.12
CA GLN A 50 14.48 28.50 -3.73
C GLN A 50 13.17 27.74 -3.60
N LEU A 51 13.24 26.55 -2.99
CA LEU A 51 12.07 25.79 -2.55
C LEU A 51 11.81 26.14 -1.09
N ILE A 52 10.56 26.48 -0.76
CA ILE A 52 10.20 26.95 0.58
C ILE A 52 8.90 26.31 1.05
N CYS A 53 8.98 25.75 2.25
CA CYS A 53 7.84 25.30 3.03
C CYS A 53 7.64 26.15 4.28
N ASN A 54 6.39 26.19 4.75
CA ASN A 54 6.01 26.87 5.98
C ASN A 54 6.69 26.20 7.18
N ALA A 55 6.75 26.90 8.32
CA ALA A 55 7.26 26.32 9.56
C ALA A 55 6.49 25.03 9.90
N GLY A 56 7.22 23.99 10.31
CA GLY A 56 6.68 22.64 10.55
C GLY A 56 6.68 21.74 9.31
N TYR A 57 6.76 22.29 8.10
CA TYR A 57 6.76 21.51 6.85
C TYR A 57 8.16 21.40 6.23
N LYS A 58 8.39 20.29 5.55
CA LYS A 58 9.59 19.88 4.84
C LYS A 58 9.27 19.61 3.38
N ILE A 59 10.24 19.79 2.52
CA ILE A 59 10.13 19.63 1.08
C ILE A 59 10.09 18.14 0.73
N ALA A 60 9.14 17.76 -0.11
CA ALA A 60 9.07 16.46 -0.76
C ALA A 60 9.08 16.65 -2.29
N ILE A 61 10.09 16.13 -2.97
CA ILE A 61 10.30 16.34 -4.41
C ILE A 61 9.43 15.38 -5.22
N LYS A 62 8.53 15.94 -6.04
CA LYS A 62 7.67 15.16 -6.96
C LYS A 62 8.42 14.82 -8.24
N ASP A 63 9.00 15.83 -8.87
CA ASP A 63 9.74 15.68 -10.13
C ASP A 63 10.74 16.81 -10.34
N ALA A 64 11.77 16.55 -11.14
CA ALA A 64 12.69 17.58 -11.59
C ALA A 64 13.13 17.35 -13.03
N PHE A 65 13.39 18.45 -13.73
CA PHE A 65 13.90 18.46 -15.09
C PHE A 65 15.01 19.51 -15.17
N PHE A 66 16.14 19.14 -15.76
CA PHE A 66 17.20 20.09 -16.13
C PHE A 66 17.64 19.78 -17.55
N GLY A 67 17.38 20.70 -18.46
CA GLY A 67 17.64 20.49 -19.88
C GLY A 67 16.82 21.41 -20.77
N HIS A 68 16.61 21.01 -22.01
CA HIS A 68 15.75 21.71 -22.96
C HIS A 68 14.82 20.66 -23.58
N GLY A 69 13.53 20.95 -23.72
CA GLY A 69 12.66 19.98 -24.35
C GLY A 69 11.30 20.51 -24.74
N TRP A 70 10.71 19.92 -25.78
CA TRP A 70 9.47 20.39 -26.40
C TRP A 70 8.27 20.38 -25.45
N ASN A 71 8.20 19.37 -24.57
CA ASN A 71 7.12 19.24 -23.59
C ASN A 71 7.23 20.23 -22.41
N TYR A 72 8.36 20.92 -22.27
CA TYR A 72 8.65 21.79 -21.13
C TYR A 72 8.58 23.29 -21.47
N LYS A 73 8.19 23.65 -22.71
CA LYS A 73 8.11 25.03 -23.21
C LYS A 73 9.32 25.86 -22.75
N ALA A 74 10.48 25.65 -23.38
CA ALA A 74 11.73 26.31 -23.05
C ALA A 74 11.50 27.81 -22.74
N LYS A 75 11.80 28.21 -21.50
CA LYS A 75 11.60 29.59 -21.03
C LYS A 75 12.93 30.35 -20.99
N CYS A 76 14.02 29.61 -20.85
CA CYS A 76 15.36 30.17 -20.64
C CYS A 76 16.10 30.53 -21.93
N ASP A 77 15.68 29.95 -23.05
CA ASP A 77 16.19 30.26 -24.39
C ASP A 77 15.01 30.33 -25.36
N SER A 78 15.02 31.33 -26.25
CA SER A 78 14.00 31.51 -27.29
C SER A 78 14.45 30.95 -28.64
N SER A 79 15.60 30.29 -28.70
CA SER A 79 16.18 29.71 -29.92
C SER A 79 15.30 28.63 -30.53
N TRP A 80 15.27 28.60 -31.87
CA TRP A 80 14.24 27.93 -32.67
C TRP A 80 14.62 26.48 -32.95
N ILE A 81 15.76 26.04 -32.39
CA ILE A 81 16.34 24.74 -32.60
C ILE A 81 15.68 23.79 -31.61
N SER A 82 14.73 22.99 -32.10
CA SER A 82 14.16 21.90 -31.33
C SER A 82 15.25 20.91 -30.95
N GLN A 83 15.69 20.97 -29.68
CA GLN A 83 16.50 19.94 -29.06
C GLN A 83 15.79 19.47 -27.80
N ASP A 84 15.65 18.15 -27.70
CA ASP A 84 15.32 17.46 -26.46
C ASP A 84 16.63 16.97 -25.84
N CYS A 85 17.06 17.62 -24.77
CA CYS A 85 18.23 17.27 -23.98
C CYS A 85 17.90 17.35 -22.50
N ARG A 86 18.43 16.43 -21.71
CA ARG A 86 18.16 16.33 -20.28
C ARG A 86 19.38 15.79 -19.55
N ALA A 87 19.62 16.28 -18.34
CA ALA A 87 20.54 15.63 -17.40
C ALA A 87 19.84 14.41 -16.77
N PRO A 88 20.36 13.18 -16.96
CA PRO A 88 19.66 11.93 -16.61
C PRO A 88 19.41 11.75 -15.10
N GLU A 89 20.24 12.35 -14.25
CA GLU A 89 20.19 12.18 -12.79
C GLU A 89 19.59 13.37 -12.03
N VAL A 90 19.08 14.39 -12.75
CA VAL A 90 18.64 15.64 -12.14
C VAL A 90 17.66 15.44 -10.98
N LYS A 91 16.71 14.50 -11.12
CA LYS A 91 15.72 14.21 -10.09
C LYS A 91 16.36 13.73 -8.79
N TRP A 92 17.29 12.78 -8.88
CA TRP A 92 18.00 12.24 -7.72
C TRP A 92 18.86 13.29 -7.03
N ARG A 93 19.55 14.12 -7.82
CA ARG A 93 20.38 15.21 -7.28
C ARG A 93 19.54 16.26 -6.56
N VAL A 94 18.36 16.61 -7.10
CA VAL A 94 17.44 17.54 -6.44
C VAL A 94 16.85 16.94 -5.17
N ILE A 95 16.53 15.63 -5.15
CA ILE A 95 16.12 14.91 -3.94
C ILE A 95 17.23 14.99 -2.88
N GLU A 96 18.47 14.62 -3.22
CA GLU A 96 19.60 14.65 -2.30
C GLU A 96 19.84 16.06 -1.69
N LEU A 97 19.65 17.11 -2.50
CA LEU A 97 19.84 18.49 -2.05
C LEU A 97 18.69 18.99 -1.16
N CYS A 98 17.44 18.59 -1.44
CA CYS A 98 16.27 19.31 -0.94
C CYS A 98 15.30 18.48 -0.10
N GLU A 99 15.28 17.16 -0.26
CA GLU A 99 14.32 16.30 0.43
C GLU A 99 14.47 16.43 1.95
N GLY A 100 13.35 16.59 2.66
CA GLY A 100 13.36 16.68 4.13
C GLY A 100 13.86 18.01 4.70
N ASN A 101 14.26 18.98 3.86
CA ASN A 101 14.60 20.33 4.30
C ASN A 101 13.37 21.23 4.32
N ARG A 102 13.29 22.22 5.23
CA ARG A 102 12.24 23.25 5.20
C ARG A 102 12.42 24.23 4.04
N THR A 103 13.67 24.52 3.72
CA THR A 103 14.10 25.43 2.66
C THR A 103 15.27 24.81 1.93
N CYS A 104 15.25 24.86 0.61
CA CYS A 104 16.34 24.39 -0.24
C CYS A 104 16.67 25.45 -1.30
N VAL A 105 17.95 25.64 -1.60
CA VAL A 105 18.42 26.52 -2.67
C VAL A 105 19.15 25.68 -3.69
N ILE A 106 18.71 25.73 -4.94
CA ILE A 106 19.31 24.99 -6.05
C ILE A 106 19.94 26.01 -7.00
N VAL A 107 21.25 25.92 -7.18
CA VAL A 107 21.97 26.70 -8.20
C VAL A 107 21.96 25.89 -9.50
N PRO A 108 21.33 26.39 -10.58
CA PRO A 108 21.15 25.66 -11.84
C PRO A 108 22.46 25.62 -12.64
N MET A 109 23.34 24.69 -12.28
CA MET A 109 24.65 24.46 -12.89
C MET A 109 24.88 22.97 -13.09
N GLN A 110 25.64 22.61 -14.13
CA GLN A 110 25.94 21.20 -14.45
C GLN A 110 26.69 20.48 -13.32
N ALA A 111 27.54 21.19 -12.58
CA ALA A 111 28.21 20.65 -11.40
C ALA A 111 27.20 20.09 -10.36
N ASN A 112 26.07 20.77 -10.19
CA ASN A 112 25.05 20.40 -9.20
C ASN A 112 23.98 19.46 -9.77
N LEU A 113 23.61 19.62 -11.04
CA LEU A 113 22.43 18.98 -11.63
C LEU A 113 22.75 17.93 -12.69
N GLY A 114 24.03 17.77 -13.02
CA GLY A 114 24.51 16.88 -14.07
C GLY A 114 24.70 17.59 -15.39
N VAL A 115 25.51 16.98 -16.26
CA VAL A 115 25.77 17.49 -17.60
C VAL A 115 24.52 17.30 -18.44
N THR A 116 24.09 18.37 -19.11
CA THR A 116 23.01 18.31 -20.08
C THR A 116 23.59 17.91 -21.43
N GLY A 117 22.89 17.05 -22.17
CA GLY A 117 23.27 16.71 -23.55
C GLY A 117 23.03 17.84 -24.56
N CYS A 118 22.78 19.07 -24.09
CA CYS A 118 22.39 20.20 -24.93
C CYS A 118 23.58 20.72 -25.73
N ARG A 119 23.40 20.89 -27.04
CA ARG A 119 24.47 21.35 -27.95
C ARG A 119 24.27 22.83 -28.31
N TYR A 120 25.35 23.44 -28.81
CA TYR A 120 25.36 24.82 -29.31
C TYR A 120 25.11 25.93 -28.27
N GLY A 121 25.39 25.66 -26.99
CA GLY A 121 25.33 26.68 -25.93
C GLY A 121 23.93 27.11 -25.52
N LEU A 122 22.90 26.30 -25.83
CA LEU A 122 21.54 26.48 -25.33
C LEU A 122 21.52 26.42 -23.81
N LYS A 123 20.81 27.36 -23.17
CA LYS A 123 20.68 27.36 -21.70
C LYS A 123 19.58 26.39 -21.29
N ALA A 124 19.94 25.46 -20.41
CA ALA A 124 18.97 24.54 -19.84
C ALA A 124 17.97 25.24 -18.90
N ASP A 125 16.71 24.80 -18.96
CA ASP A 125 15.66 25.08 -17.98
C ASP A 125 15.75 24.07 -16.82
N LEU A 126 15.71 24.58 -15.60
CA LEU A 126 15.44 23.81 -14.39
C LEU A 126 13.95 23.94 -14.05
N PHE A 127 13.22 22.84 -14.02
CA PHE A 127 11.89 22.76 -13.41
C PHE A 127 11.92 21.83 -12.21
N VAL A 128 11.29 22.23 -11.12
CA VAL A 128 11.13 21.39 -9.92
C VAL A 128 9.68 21.46 -9.45
N ASP A 129 9.05 20.30 -9.38
CA ASP A 129 7.74 20.11 -8.79
C ASP A 129 7.91 19.52 -7.39
N TYR A 130 7.30 20.13 -6.38
CA TYR A 130 7.46 19.68 -4.99
C TYR A 130 6.20 19.96 -4.15
N PHE A 131 6.14 19.30 -3.00
CA PHE A 131 5.12 19.50 -1.97
C PHE A 131 5.77 19.90 -0.64
N CYS A 132 4.94 20.32 0.31
CA CYS A 132 5.34 20.61 1.68
C CYS A 132 4.65 19.63 2.64
N GLU A 133 5.41 18.84 3.38
CA GLU A 133 4.96 17.78 4.29
C GLU A 133 5.42 18.03 5.73
N GLN A 134 4.57 17.85 6.73
CA GLN A 134 4.91 18.13 8.14
C GLN A 134 5.64 16.96 8.81
N ASP A 135 6.66 17.22 9.66
CA ASP A 135 7.47 16.16 10.31
C ASP A 135 7.41 16.22 11.87
N PRO A 136 7.27 15.08 12.59
CA PRO A 136 7.03 13.74 12.07
C PRO A 136 5.53 13.49 11.88
N ILE A 137 5.09 13.69 10.63
CA ILE A 137 4.00 13.01 9.89
C ILE A 137 2.60 12.96 10.55
N PRO A 138 1.56 13.38 9.81
CA PRO A 138 0.65 12.39 9.24
C PRO A 138 0.62 12.57 7.70
N LEU A 139 1.26 11.75 6.84
CA LEU A 139 0.76 10.44 6.41
C LEU A 139 -0.20 9.89 7.45
N ASP A 140 -1.49 9.96 7.14
CA ASP A 140 -2.22 8.73 7.33
C ASP A 140 -1.80 7.79 6.19
N PRO A 141 -0.94 6.78 6.45
CA PRO A 141 -0.55 5.82 5.45
C PRO A 141 -1.64 4.74 5.27
N SER A 142 -2.78 4.84 5.96
CA SER A 142 -3.76 3.76 6.01
C SER A 142 -4.62 3.58 4.78
N ASP A 143 -4.72 4.61 3.95
CA ASP A 143 -5.85 4.72 3.05
C ASP A 143 -5.44 4.64 1.59
N THR A 144 -4.21 4.21 1.26
CA THR A 144 -3.94 3.82 -0.14
C THR A 144 -4.73 2.56 -0.47
N ILE A 145 -4.87 1.62 0.47
CA ILE A 145 -5.72 0.43 0.34
C ILE A 145 -6.72 0.42 1.48
N ALA A 146 -8.00 0.65 1.18
CA ALA A 146 -9.09 0.54 2.14
C ALA A 146 -9.97 -0.66 1.80
N ILE A 147 -10.08 -1.62 2.72
CA ILE A 147 -11.03 -2.72 2.57
C ILE A 147 -12.41 -2.21 2.99
N ASN A 148 -13.37 -2.26 2.07
CA ASN A 148 -14.74 -1.78 2.28
C ASN A 148 -15.63 -2.92 2.81
N SER A 149 -15.44 -4.13 2.31
CA SER A 149 -16.09 -5.33 2.81
C SER A 149 -15.20 -6.55 2.65
N MET A 150 -15.37 -7.55 3.53
CA MET A 150 -14.71 -8.85 3.39
C MET A 150 -15.61 -9.93 4.00
N GLN A 151 -15.68 -11.08 3.33
CA GLN A 151 -16.33 -12.29 3.81
C GLN A 151 -15.36 -13.46 3.72
N LEU A 152 -15.45 -14.34 4.72
CA LEU A 152 -14.65 -15.54 4.81
C LEU A 152 -15.53 -16.67 5.34
N THR A 153 -15.62 -17.77 4.60
CA THR A 153 -16.45 -18.93 4.97
C THR A 153 -15.73 -20.25 4.68
N PRO A 154 -16.03 -21.33 5.43
CA PRO A 154 -16.91 -21.37 6.61
C PRO A 154 -16.26 -20.71 7.85
N SER A 155 -17.04 -20.52 8.91
CA SER A 155 -16.50 -20.05 10.20
C SER A 155 -17.03 -20.96 11.31
N PRO A 156 -16.18 -21.78 11.97
CA PRO A 156 -14.72 -21.88 11.79
C PRO A 156 -14.32 -22.45 10.41
N LEU A 157 -13.09 -22.17 9.99
CA LEU A 157 -12.49 -22.71 8.77
C LEU A 157 -12.16 -24.19 8.98
N ALA A 158 -12.94 -25.06 8.35
CA ALA A 158 -12.71 -26.50 8.37
C ALA A 158 -11.56 -26.85 7.40
N LEU A 159 -10.43 -27.30 7.94
CA LEU A 159 -9.25 -27.70 7.18
C LEU A 159 -8.90 -29.19 7.44
N PRO A 160 -8.38 -29.94 6.45
CA PRO A 160 -8.33 -29.59 5.03
C PRO A 160 -9.73 -29.40 4.45
N GLY A 161 -9.88 -28.50 3.48
CA GLY A 161 -11.19 -28.10 2.97
C GLY A 161 -11.13 -26.89 2.04
N THR A 162 -12.30 -26.38 1.66
CA THR A 162 -12.40 -25.20 0.78
C THR A 162 -12.70 -23.96 1.59
N VAL A 163 -11.87 -22.94 1.42
CA VAL A 163 -12.05 -21.61 2.01
C VAL A 163 -12.62 -20.69 0.94
N ASN A 164 -13.79 -20.10 1.21
CA ASN A 164 -14.36 -19.11 0.31
C ASN A 164 -14.12 -17.69 0.83
N VAL A 165 -13.53 -16.84 -0.02
CA VAL A 165 -13.23 -15.44 0.30
C VAL A 165 -13.83 -14.51 -0.73
N SER A 166 -14.40 -13.39 -0.28
CA SER A 166 -14.79 -12.28 -1.15
C SER A 166 -14.47 -10.96 -0.47
N ALA A 167 -14.16 -9.92 -1.25
CA ALA A 167 -13.83 -8.62 -0.68
C ALA A 167 -14.14 -7.49 -1.66
N THR A 168 -14.43 -6.30 -1.12
CA THR A 168 -14.41 -5.07 -1.89
C THR A 168 -13.38 -4.13 -1.30
N LEU A 169 -12.59 -3.50 -2.16
CA LEU A 169 -11.48 -2.66 -1.76
C LEU A 169 -11.38 -1.41 -2.63
N THR A 170 -10.91 -0.33 -2.01
CA THR A 170 -10.66 0.95 -2.64
C THR A 170 -9.16 1.22 -2.63
N ILE A 171 -8.60 1.47 -3.81
CA ILE A 171 -7.21 1.86 -3.99
C ILE A 171 -7.16 3.34 -4.36
N LYS A 172 -6.70 4.18 -3.42
CA LYS A 172 -6.66 5.64 -3.61
C LYS A 172 -5.40 6.12 -4.33
N ARG A 173 -4.33 5.34 -4.30
CA ARG A 173 -3.07 5.60 -5.04
C ARG A 173 -2.55 4.32 -5.65
N HIS A 174 -1.95 4.45 -6.81
CA HIS A 174 -1.40 3.33 -7.56
C HIS A 174 -0.37 2.54 -6.73
N LEU A 175 -0.53 1.21 -6.67
CA LEU A 175 0.39 0.35 -5.94
C LEU A 175 1.61 0.03 -6.83
N PRO A 176 2.83 0.35 -6.39
CA PRO A 176 4.03 0.11 -7.16
C PRO A 176 4.32 -1.38 -7.34
N SER A 177 5.04 -1.72 -8.41
CA SER A 177 5.40 -3.11 -8.74
C SER A 177 6.22 -3.85 -7.67
N TYR A 178 6.90 -3.11 -6.78
CA TYR A 178 7.70 -3.66 -5.68
C TYR A 178 7.04 -3.44 -4.32
N THR A 179 5.71 -3.58 -4.26
CA THR A 179 4.98 -3.51 -2.98
C THR A 179 5.38 -4.71 -2.11
N THR A 180 5.80 -4.42 -0.87
CA THR A 180 6.11 -5.45 0.13
C THR A 180 4.88 -5.75 0.97
N LEU A 181 4.54 -7.03 1.12
CA LEU A 181 3.54 -7.50 2.09
C LEU A 181 4.25 -8.01 3.34
N ARG A 182 4.05 -7.35 4.47
CA ARG A 182 4.53 -7.81 5.78
C ARG A 182 3.41 -8.50 6.53
N LEU A 183 3.58 -9.78 6.84
CA LEU A 183 2.62 -10.56 7.62
C LEU A 183 3.07 -10.70 9.08
N ASN A 184 2.11 -10.52 9.99
CA ASN A 184 2.22 -10.88 11.39
C ASN A 184 1.05 -11.81 11.76
N ILE A 185 1.34 -13.09 11.84
CA ILE A 185 0.38 -14.14 12.17
C ILE A 185 0.60 -14.53 13.62
N GLN A 186 -0.47 -14.48 14.42
CA GLN A 186 -0.46 -14.86 15.82
C GLN A 186 -1.54 -15.89 16.09
N LYS A 187 -1.21 -16.85 16.93
CA LYS A 187 -2.15 -17.87 17.42
C LYS A 187 -2.49 -17.60 18.87
N LYS A 188 -3.76 -17.71 19.22
CA LYS A 188 -4.20 -17.70 20.62
C LYS A 188 -3.89 -19.05 21.29
N VAL A 189 -3.15 -19.01 22.39
CA VAL A 189 -2.73 -20.19 23.17
C VAL A 189 -3.12 -20.02 24.64
N PHE A 190 -3.45 -21.12 25.31
CA PHE A 190 -3.88 -21.14 26.71
C PHE A 190 -5.02 -20.16 27.06
N GLY A 191 -5.86 -19.81 26.07
CA GLY A 191 -6.99 -18.89 26.22
C GLY A 191 -6.65 -17.42 26.46
N LEU A 192 -5.37 -17.07 26.71
CA LEU A 192 -4.94 -15.76 27.22
C LEU A 192 -3.82 -15.10 26.38
N PHE A 193 -2.91 -15.89 25.81
CA PHE A 193 -1.70 -15.35 25.17
C PHE A 193 -1.78 -15.46 23.64
N TRP A 194 -1.21 -14.48 22.94
CA TRP A 194 -1.03 -14.51 21.49
C TRP A 194 0.43 -14.81 21.18
N LEU A 195 0.68 -15.94 20.53
CA LEU A 195 2.01 -16.38 20.13
C LEU A 195 2.22 -16.09 18.65
N ARG A 196 3.25 -15.30 18.33
CA ARG A 196 3.65 -15.04 16.93
C ARG A 196 4.18 -16.30 16.28
N ILE A 197 3.66 -16.62 15.10
CA ILE A 197 4.16 -17.72 14.26
C ILE A 197 5.36 -17.20 13.46
N PRO A 198 6.57 -17.75 13.63
CA PRO A 198 7.77 -17.26 12.96
C PRO A 198 7.68 -17.47 11.43
N CYS A 199 8.53 -16.75 10.70
CA CYS A 199 8.75 -17.01 9.28
C CYS A 199 9.66 -18.23 9.11
N ILE A 200 9.17 -19.32 8.52
CA ILE A 200 9.95 -20.53 8.24
C ILE A 200 9.77 -20.87 6.76
N LYS A 201 10.87 -20.87 5.99
CA LYS A 201 10.87 -21.18 4.55
C LYS A 201 9.83 -20.38 3.74
N GLY A 202 9.62 -19.10 4.09
CA GLY A 202 8.63 -18.24 3.42
C GLY A 202 7.18 -18.45 3.85
N MET A 203 6.92 -19.24 4.90
CA MET A 203 5.60 -19.43 5.48
C MET A 203 5.53 -18.80 6.89
N GLY A 204 4.40 -18.18 7.23
CA GLY A 204 4.18 -17.57 8.54
C GLY A 204 4.32 -16.05 8.52
N SER A 205 4.91 -15.47 9.57
CA SER A 205 5.05 -14.01 9.69
C SER A 205 6.28 -13.48 8.94
N CYS A 206 6.23 -13.51 7.61
CA CYS A 206 7.31 -13.11 6.69
C CYS A 206 7.07 -11.72 6.06
N ASP A 207 8.15 -11.14 5.54
CA ASP A 207 8.11 -9.99 4.63
C ASP A 207 8.25 -10.49 3.19
N TYR A 208 7.19 -10.38 2.41
CA TYR A 208 7.14 -10.76 1.00
C TYR A 208 7.41 -9.52 0.16
N SER A 209 8.65 -9.34 -0.30
CA SER A 209 9.11 -8.14 -1.02
C SER A 209 8.47 -7.94 -2.40
N ASN A 210 7.77 -8.96 -2.91
CA ASN A 210 7.10 -8.92 -4.20
C ASN A 210 5.66 -9.43 -4.08
N PHE A 211 4.80 -8.63 -3.45
CA PHE A 211 3.37 -8.92 -3.31
C PHE A 211 2.69 -9.18 -4.67
N CYS A 212 3.13 -8.47 -5.71
CA CYS A 212 2.62 -8.59 -7.06
C CYS A 212 2.90 -9.98 -7.67
N GLU A 213 4.12 -10.50 -7.48
CA GLU A 213 4.42 -11.88 -7.87
C GLU A 213 3.60 -12.90 -7.07
N MET A 214 3.35 -12.63 -5.79
CA MET A 214 2.54 -13.51 -4.95
C MET A 214 1.07 -13.58 -5.43
N ILE A 215 0.47 -12.45 -5.81
CA ILE A 215 -0.87 -12.45 -6.44
C ILE A 215 -0.86 -13.32 -7.70
N ARG A 216 0.18 -13.15 -8.54
CA ARG A 216 0.34 -13.88 -9.79
C ARG A 216 0.56 -15.39 -9.59
N SER A 217 1.19 -15.80 -8.47
CA SER A 217 1.65 -17.18 -8.27
C SER A 217 0.85 -18.01 -7.26
N ALA A 218 0.28 -17.40 -6.22
CA ALA A 218 -0.15 -18.12 -5.01
C ALA A 218 -1.64 -18.01 -4.68
N ALA A 219 -2.35 -16.98 -5.15
CA ALA A 219 -3.74 -16.74 -4.74
C ALA A 219 -4.77 -17.04 -5.84
N PHE A 220 -4.37 -17.02 -7.11
CA PHE A 220 -5.27 -17.22 -8.24
C PHE A 220 -4.54 -18.07 -9.26
N SER A 221 -4.90 -19.34 -9.40
CA SER A 221 -4.51 -20.17 -10.52
C SER A 221 -4.99 -19.49 -11.81
N LYS A 222 -4.15 -18.63 -12.40
CA LYS A 222 -4.51 -17.56 -13.35
C LYS A 222 -5.48 -16.55 -12.73
N CYS A 223 -5.31 -15.27 -13.04
CA CYS A 223 -6.44 -14.34 -12.96
C CYS A 223 -7.58 -15.00 -13.75
N ASP A 224 -8.64 -15.42 -13.09
CA ASP A 224 -9.72 -16.10 -13.80
C ASP A 224 -10.33 -15.12 -14.81
N GLU A 225 -10.85 -15.62 -15.93
CA GLU A 225 -11.50 -14.80 -16.96
C GLU A 225 -12.60 -13.92 -16.34
N VAL A 226 -13.23 -14.42 -15.27
CA VAL A 226 -14.23 -13.70 -14.47
C VAL A 226 -13.65 -12.46 -13.79
N MET A 227 -12.45 -12.55 -13.22
CA MET A 227 -11.78 -11.42 -12.56
C MET A 227 -11.35 -10.36 -13.58
N GLU A 228 -10.80 -10.79 -14.71
CA GLU A 228 -10.44 -9.89 -15.81
C GLU A 228 -11.67 -9.19 -16.39
N ALA A 229 -12.77 -9.93 -16.62
CA ALA A 229 -14.04 -9.39 -17.09
C ALA A 229 -14.67 -8.38 -16.11
N GLN A 230 -14.38 -8.51 -14.82
CA GLN A 230 -14.81 -7.58 -13.77
C GLN A 230 -13.81 -6.45 -13.50
N GLY A 231 -12.72 -6.37 -14.28
CA GLY A 231 -11.72 -5.32 -14.18
C GLY A 231 -10.87 -5.40 -12.91
N VAL A 232 -10.75 -6.58 -12.30
CA VAL A 232 -9.91 -6.80 -11.12
C VAL A 232 -8.43 -6.87 -11.55
N PRO A 233 -7.56 -6.00 -11.03
CA PRO A 233 -6.16 -5.97 -11.41
C PRO A 233 -5.43 -7.16 -10.76
N CYS A 234 -4.94 -8.06 -11.61
CA CYS A 234 -4.23 -9.28 -11.21
C CYS A 234 -2.72 -9.20 -11.44
N ASP A 235 -2.24 -8.08 -11.95
CA ASP A 235 -0.81 -7.78 -12.06
C ASP A 235 -0.55 -6.36 -11.58
N CYS A 236 0.71 -6.11 -11.28
CA CYS A 236 1.16 -4.79 -10.94
C CYS A 236 1.69 -4.04 -12.17
N PRO A 237 1.54 -2.72 -12.18
CA PRO A 237 1.03 -1.95 -11.06
C PRO A 237 -0.50 -1.89 -10.97
N ILE A 238 -1.01 -1.86 -9.73
CA ILE A 238 -2.45 -1.81 -9.50
C ILE A 238 -2.92 -0.36 -9.57
N PRO A 239 -3.84 -0.01 -10.49
CA PRO A 239 -4.30 1.36 -10.65
C PRO A 239 -5.20 1.79 -9.49
N THR A 240 -5.45 3.10 -9.42
CA THR A 240 -6.44 3.66 -8.49
C THR A 240 -7.84 3.26 -8.93
N GLY A 241 -8.69 2.87 -7.99
CA GLY A 241 -10.06 2.46 -8.30
C GLY A 241 -10.74 1.72 -7.16
N GLN A 242 -11.99 1.34 -7.39
CA GLN A 242 -12.71 0.39 -6.54
C GLN A 242 -12.73 -0.95 -7.24
N PHE A 243 -12.38 -1.99 -6.50
CA PHE A 243 -12.30 -3.34 -7.02
C PHE A 243 -13.15 -4.26 -6.16
N ALA A 244 -13.90 -5.14 -6.82
CA ALA A 244 -14.65 -6.19 -6.17
C ALA A 244 -13.98 -7.52 -6.51
N LEU A 245 -13.42 -8.17 -5.49
CA LEU A 245 -12.98 -9.55 -5.60
C LEU A 245 -14.23 -10.43 -5.49
N PRO A 246 -14.67 -11.08 -6.59
CA PRO A 246 -15.79 -12.01 -6.53
C PRO A 246 -15.45 -13.19 -5.61
N LEU A 247 -16.47 -13.95 -5.20
CA LEU A 247 -16.27 -15.11 -4.33
C LEU A 247 -15.27 -16.09 -4.96
N GLN A 248 -14.15 -16.31 -4.27
CA GLN A 248 -13.10 -17.24 -4.65
C GLN A 248 -13.17 -18.46 -3.76
N SER A 249 -13.14 -19.65 -4.37
CA SER A 249 -13.13 -20.93 -3.67
C SER A 249 -11.72 -21.50 -3.68
N ILE A 250 -11.00 -21.38 -2.56
CA ILE A 250 -9.60 -21.78 -2.43
C ILE A 250 -9.51 -23.14 -1.74
N PRO A 251 -9.09 -24.21 -2.45
CA PRO A 251 -8.86 -25.50 -1.83
C PRO A 251 -7.60 -25.47 -0.96
N VAL A 252 -7.69 -25.96 0.27
CA VAL A 252 -6.58 -26.14 1.20
C VAL A 252 -6.41 -27.65 1.45
N PRO A 253 -5.53 -28.33 0.70
CA PRO A 253 -5.33 -29.76 0.80
C PRO A 253 -4.49 -30.14 2.03
N ALA A 254 -4.57 -31.42 2.41
CA ALA A 254 -3.93 -31.95 3.63
C ALA A 254 -2.39 -31.90 3.59
N ASP A 255 -1.79 -32.01 2.40
CA ASP A 255 -0.35 -31.91 2.17
C ASP A 255 0.18 -30.49 2.41
N MET A 256 -0.61 -29.45 2.09
CA MET A 256 -0.27 -28.07 2.45
C MET A 256 -0.24 -27.87 3.96
N LEU A 257 -1.11 -28.54 4.72
CA LEU A 257 -1.12 -28.50 6.19
C LEU A 257 0.09 -29.23 6.77
N SER A 258 0.44 -30.40 6.25
CA SER A 258 1.57 -31.20 6.73
C SER A 258 2.94 -30.61 6.38
N ALA A 259 3.00 -29.73 5.38
CA ALA A 259 4.21 -28.98 5.03
C ALA A 259 4.57 -27.88 6.04
N ILE A 260 3.64 -27.47 6.90
CA ILE A 260 3.88 -26.43 7.91
C ILE A 260 4.55 -27.11 9.13
N PRO A 261 5.81 -26.77 9.47
CA PRO A 261 6.55 -27.41 10.55
C PRO A 261 6.11 -26.85 11.91
N VAL A 262 4.82 -26.96 12.22
CA VAL A 262 4.23 -26.53 13.49
C VAL A 262 3.69 -27.76 14.23
N PRO A 263 3.82 -27.83 15.56
CA PRO A 263 3.19 -28.88 16.34
C PRO A 263 1.66 -28.92 16.13
N ASP A 264 1.02 -30.08 16.28
CA ASP A 264 -0.42 -30.26 16.02
C ASP A 264 -1.34 -29.33 16.85
N TRP A 265 -0.91 -28.97 18.06
CA TRP A 265 -1.62 -28.00 18.90
C TRP A 265 -1.64 -26.58 18.30
N VAL A 266 -0.72 -26.27 17.39
CA VAL A 266 -0.63 -24.98 16.71
C VAL A 266 -1.72 -24.84 15.67
N VAL A 267 -2.39 -25.90 15.21
CA VAL A 267 -3.27 -25.81 14.02
C VAL A 267 -4.73 -25.47 14.38
N ASN A 268 -5.23 -25.96 15.52
CA ASN A 268 -6.62 -25.73 15.95
C ASN A 268 -6.79 -24.47 16.80
N GLY A 269 -7.75 -23.60 16.47
CA GLY A 269 -8.19 -22.49 17.31
C GLY A 269 -8.09 -21.12 16.64
N LYS A 270 -7.91 -20.08 17.46
CA LYS A 270 -8.06 -18.68 17.04
C LYS A 270 -6.76 -18.06 16.55
N TYR A 271 -6.84 -17.37 15.43
CA TYR A 271 -5.74 -16.66 14.80
C TYR A 271 -6.06 -15.19 14.65
N TRP A 272 -5.02 -14.38 14.72
CA TRP A 272 -5.02 -12.97 14.38
C TRP A 272 -3.91 -12.76 13.36
N VAL A 273 -4.25 -12.14 12.24
CA VAL A 273 -3.35 -11.85 11.13
C VAL A 273 -3.37 -10.35 10.92
N ARG A 274 -2.20 -9.73 10.92
CA ARG A 274 -2.02 -8.35 10.46
C ARG A 274 -1.20 -8.38 9.19
N ALA A 275 -1.78 -7.83 8.12
CA ALA A 275 -1.16 -7.71 6.82
C ALA A 275 -0.91 -6.22 6.54
N GLU A 276 0.35 -5.87 6.32
CA GLU A 276 0.79 -4.50 6.06
C GLU A 276 1.37 -4.41 4.65
N PHE A 277 0.84 -3.50 3.85
CA PHE A 277 1.36 -3.21 2.52
C PHE A 277 2.31 -2.04 2.63
N LEU A 278 3.53 -2.20 2.11
CA LEU A 278 4.59 -1.22 2.19
C LEU A 278 5.10 -0.89 0.78
N ASP A 279 5.46 0.37 0.56
CA ASP A 279 6.16 0.79 -0.65
C ASP A 279 7.66 0.39 -0.61
N PRO A 280 8.42 0.60 -1.69
CA PRO A 280 9.84 0.24 -1.75
C PRO A 280 10.72 0.97 -0.72
N PHE A 281 10.21 2.04 -0.10
CA PHE A 281 10.87 2.81 0.94
C PHE A 281 10.38 2.43 2.35
N SER A 282 9.69 1.30 2.49
CA SER A 282 9.11 0.80 3.74
C SER A 282 8.03 1.70 4.36
N ARG A 283 7.37 2.54 3.55
CA ARG A 283 6.25 3.38 4.00
C ARG A 283 4.94 2.61 3.85
N HIS A 284 4.07 2.71 4.84
CA HIS A 284 2.77 2.03 4.83
C HIS A 284 1.86 2.57 3.70
N LEU A 285 1.25 1.65 2.96
CA LEU A 285 0.24 1.89 1.92
C LEU A 285 -1.16 1.49 2.43
N GLY A 286 -1.23 0.47 3.29
CA GLY A 286 -2.48 0.04 3.87
C GLY A 286 -2.22 -1.08 4.86
N CYS A 287 -3.24 -1.37 5.68
CA CYS A 287 -3.15 -2.42 6.67
C CYS A 287 -4.52 -3.00 6.98
N ILE A 288 -4.59 -4.31 7.06
CA ILE A 288 -5.77 -5.05 7.49
C ILE A 288 -5.41 -6.00 8.65
N GLU A 289 -6.28 -6.02 9.65
CA GLU A 289 -6.29 -7.05 10.69
C GLU A 289 -7.46 -8.00 10.43
N VAL A 290 -7.18 -9.30 10.45
CA VAL A 290 -8.15 -10.39 10.30
C VAL A 290 -8.05 -11.29 11.52
N GLN A 291 -9.19 -11.70 12.07
CA GLN A 291 -9.31 -12.76 13.04
C GLN A 291 -10.15 -13.87 12.45
N ALA A 292 -9.67 -15.11 12.58
CA ALA A 292 -10.34 -16.30 12.10
C ALA A 292 -10.13 -17.44 13.10
N GLU A 293 -11.07 -18.38 13.14
CA GLU A 293 -10.93 -19.64 13.87
C GLU A 293 -10.79 -20.76 12.88
N VAL A 294 -9.78 -21.60 13.09
CA VAL A 294 -9.46 -22.76 12.26
C VAL A 294 -9.79 -24.00 13.06
N ASP A 295 -10.52 -24.90 12.42
CA ASP A 295 -10.84 -26.22 12.94
C ASP A 295 -10.26 -27.25 11.97
N VAL A 296 -9.25 -27.96 12.42
CA VAL A 296 -8.64 -29.06 11.69
C VAL A 296 -9.29 -30.33 12.16
N SER A 297 -10.19 -30.83 11.31
CA SER A 297 -10.72 -32.18 11.44
C SER A 297 -9.55 -33.16 11.45
N THR A 298 -9.31 -33.78 12.60
CA THR A 298 -8.39 -34.91 12.72
C THR A 298 -8.90 -36.03 11.81
N PRO A 299 -8.09 -36.58 10.89
CA PRO A 299 -8.46 -37.79 10.16
C PRO A 299 -8.68 -38.97 11.11
#